data_AF-K1Z8H9-F1
#
_entry.id   AF-K1Z8H9-F1
#
_cell.length_a   1.000
_cell.length_b   1.000
_cell.length_c   1.000
_cell.angle_alpha   90.00
_cell.angle_beta   90.00
_cell.angle_gamma   90.00
#
_symmetry.space_group_name_H-M   'P 1'
#
loop_
_entity.id
_entity.type
_entity.pdbx_description
1 polymer ?
#
loop_
_entity_poly.entity_id
_entity_poly.type
_entity_poly.pdbx_seq_one_letter_code
_entity_poly.pdbx_strand_id
1 'polypeptide(L)'
;MGNDGTTNNTRKMSLFNKIPWTFLILLYLAGTQIAKVSLDGVPGFILIGIGVFVLFAEFFKSGDIGVSLFLLDVITSVVGLVVATILLCYLVWEMDQPLTFYHWFGYAILLGDTILSPFNAFRTALRNFGVGSI
;
A
#
# COMPACT_ATOMS: atom_id res chain seq x y z
N MET A 1 -10.67 40.95 -14.00
CA MET A 1 -9.53 40.25 -13.37
C MET A 1 -10.09 39.41 -12.24
N GLY A 2 -10.26 38.10 -12.45
CA GLY A 2 -10.93 37.21 -11.51
C GLY A 2 -10.36 35.79 -11.61
N ASN A 3 -9.22 35.61 -10.94
CA ASN A 3 -8.66 34.37 -10.38
C ASN A 3 -9.05 33.00 -11.01
N ASP A 4 -8.42 32.65 -12.14
CA ASP A 4 -8.37 31.27 -12.69
C ASP A 4 -7.29 30.41 -12.01
N GLY A 5 -7.28 30.37 -10.67
CA GLY A 5 -6.23 29.71 -9.88
C GLY A 5 -6.61 28.35 -9.29
N THR A 6 -7.88 27.94 -9.33
CA THR A 6 -8.42 26.96 -8.36
C THR A 6 -8.73 25.56 -8.90
N THR A 7 -8.52 25.26 -10.19
CA THR A 7 -8.97 23.99 -10.81
C THR A 7 -7.93 22.87 -10.84
N ASN A 8 -6.65 23.14 -10.55
CA ASN A 8 -5.59 22.14 -10.60
C ASN A 8 -5.44 21.30 -9.31
N ASN A 9 -5.87 21.80 -8.15
CA ASN A 9 -5.72 21.09 -6.88
C ASN A 9 -6.75 19.97 -6.68
N THR A 10 -7.97 20.13 -7.19
CA THR A 10 -9.05 19.13 -7.05
C THR A 10 -8.77 17.86 -7.84
N ARG A 11 -8.11 17.98 -9.01
CA ARG A 11 -7.78 16.85 -9.88
C ARG A 11 -6.59 16.02 -9.36
N LYS A 12 -5.60 16.65 -8.71
CA LYS A 12 -4.42 15.97 -8.13
C LYS A 12 -4.78 15.12 -6.91
N MET A 13 -5.67 15.59 -6.03
CA MET A 13 -6.15 14.78 -4.89
C MET A 13 -6.88 13.50 -5.34
N SER A 14 -7.56 13.51 -6.50
CA SER A 14 -8.26 12.32 -6.99
C SER A 14 -7.32 11.18 -7.40
N LEU A 15 -6.10 11.45 -7.87
CA LEU A 15 -5.18 10.39 -8.28
C LEU A 15 -4.44 9.80 -7.07
N PHE A 16 -4.06 10.64 -6.10
CA PHE A 16 -3.41 10.19 -4.86
C PHE A 16 -4.28 9.19 -4.08
N ASN A 17 -5.61 9.40 -4.06
CA ASN A 17 -6.54 8.52 -3.37
C ASN A 17 -6.91 7.24 -4.15
N LYS A 18 -6.51 7.13 -5.42
CA LYS A 18 -6.81 5.97 -6.26
C LYS A 18 -5.66 4.97 -6.33
N ILE A 19 -4.45 5.39 -5.98
CA ILE A 19 -3.27 4.55 -6.08
C ILE A 19 -3.09 3.82 -4.75
N PRO A 20 -3.08 2.48 -4.74
CA PRO A 20 -2.71 1.69 -3.57
C PRO A 20 -1.20 1.81 -3.34
N TRP A 21 -0.81 2.51 -2.28
CA TRP A 21 0.59 2.85 -1.98
C TRP A 21 1.40 1.62 -1.58
N THR A 22 0.75 0.54 -1.16
CA THR A 22 1.37 -0.76 -0.89
C THR A 22 2.16 -1.34 -2.06
N PHE A 23 1.78 -1.01 -3.29
CA PHE A 23 2.55 -1.45 -4.46
C PHE A 23 3.96 -0.87 -4.48
N LEU A 24 4.24 0.25 -3.80
CA LEU A 24 5.62 0.75 -3.67
C LEU A 24 6.52 -0.23 -2.93
N ILE A 25 6.02 -0.86 -1.86
CA ILE A 25 6.79 -1.85 -1.09
C ILE A 25 7.04 -3.09 -1.97
N LEU A 26 6.01 -3.55 -2.69
CA LEU A 26 6.12 -4.67 -3.63
C LEU A 26 7.12 -4.39 -4.74
N LEU A 27 7.01 -3.22 -5.39
CA LEU A 27 7.90 -2.81 -6.46
C LEU A 27 9.33 -2.66 -5.97
N TYR A 28 9.53 -2.12 -4.76
CA TYR A 28 10.85 -2.01 -4.17
C TYR A 28 11.47 -3.39 -3.92
N LEU A 29 10.74 -4.28 -3.25
CA LEU A 29 11.20 -5.65 -2.99
C LEU A 29 11.52 -6.38 -4.30
N ALA A 30 10.59 -6.36 -5.27
CA ALA A 30 10.81 -6.96 -6.58
C ALA A 30 12.02 -6.36 -7.31
N GLY A 31 12.16 -5.03 -7.28
CA GLY A 31 13.28 -4.31 -7.89
C GLY A 31 14.62 -4.67 -7.26
N THR A 32 14.69 -4.77 -5.93
CA THR A 32 15.92 -5.21 -5.24
C THR A 32 16.31 -6.63 -5.62
N GLN A 33 15.34 -7.52 -5.87
CA GLN A 33 15.65 -8.86 -6.34
C GLN A 33 16.09 -8.94 -7.80
N ILE A 34 15.44 -8.21 -8.69
CA ILE A 34 15.86 -8.15 -10.10
C ILE A 34 17.30 -7.59 -10.20
N ALA A 35 17.63 -6.60 -9.38
CA ALA A 35 18.96 -6.01 -9.32
C ALA A 35 19.97 -6.84 -8.51
N LYS A 36 19.55 -7.95 -7.87
CA LYS A 36 20.37 -8.77 -6.96
C LYS A 36 21.06 -7.96 -5.86
N VAL A 37 20.37 -6.93 -5.37
CA VAL A 37 20.86 -6.06 -4.30
C VAL A 37 20.48 -6.66 -2.96
N SER A 38 21.46 -6.92 -2.10
CA SER A 38 21.18 -7.34 -0.72
C SER A 38 20.45 -6.22 0.02
N LEU A 39 19.41 -6.59 0.77
CA LEU A 39 18.72 -5.67 1.68
C LEU A 39 19.53 -5.35 2.94
N ASP A 40 20.70 -5.97 3.13
CA ASP A 40 21.54 -5.68 4.28
C ASP A 40 22.17 -4.29 4.17
N GLY A 41 21.83 -3.42 5.13
CA GLY A 41 22.35 -2.06 5.21
C GLY A 41 21.41 -1.03 4.60
N VAL A 42 21.96 -0.12 3.79
CA VAL A 42 21.24 1.06 3.27
C VAL A 42 19.94 0.69 2.52
N PRO A 43 19.90 -0.33 1.63
CA PRO A 43 18.65 -0.69 0.95
C PRO A 43 17.53 -1.14 1.91
N GLY A 44 17.88 -1.85 2.99
CA GLY A 44 16.92 -2.23 4.04
C GLY A 44 16.33 -1.02 4.77
N PHE A 45 17.14 0.00 5.09
CA PHE A 45 16.64 1.23 5.71
C PHE A 45 15.72 2.03 4.77
N ILE A 46 16.02 2.02 3.46
CA ILE A 46 15.14 2.64 2.46
C ILE A 46 13.80 1.90 2.41
N LEU A 47 13.80 0.56 2.44
CA LEU A 47 12.57 -0.24 2.51
C LEU A 47 11.74 0.10 3.75
N ILE A 48 12.37 0.24 4.93
CA ILE A 48 11.69 0.66 6.15
C ILE A 48 11.08 2.05 5.97
N GLY A 49 11.84 3.01 5.44
CA GLY A 49 11.35 4.37 5.18
C GLY A 49 10.15 4.39 4.23
N ILE A 50 10.19 3.63 3.14
CA ILE A 50 9.06 3.45 2.22
C ILE A 50 7.88 2.82 2.95
N GLY A 51 8.11 1.79 3.76
CA GLY A 51 7.08 1.13 4.55
C GLY A 51 6.34 2.09 5.50
N VAL A 52 7.10 2.89 6.26
CA VAL A 52 6.55 3.92 7.14
C VAL A 52 5.76 4.96 6.33
N PHE A 53 6.30 5.42 5.21
CA PHE A 53 5.60 6.36 4.32
C PHE A 53 4.27 5.80 3.81
N VAL A 54 4.25 4.54 3.38
CA VAL A 54 3.03 3.87 2.88
C VAL A 54 1.97 3.78 3.97
N LEU A 55 2.35 3.41 5.21
CA LEU A 55 1.41 3.38 6.33
C LEU A 55 0.76 4.74 6.58
N PHE A 56 1.53 5.82 6.53
CA PHE A 56 0.97 7.17 6.66
C PHE A 56 0.09 7.54 5.45
N ALA A 57 0.53 7.25 4.22
CA ALA A 57 -0.21 7.57 3.01
C ALA A 57 -1.59 6.88 2.98
N GLU A 58 -1.64 5.59 3.30
CA GLU A 58 -2.89 4.82 3.38
C GLU A 58 -3.75 5.28 4.57
N PHE A 59 -3.14 5.64 5.70
CA PHE A 59 -3.88 6.21 6.82
C PHE A 59 -4.57 7.53 6.44
N PHE A 60 -3.90 8.43 5.72
CA PHE A 60 -4.53 9.67 5.24
C PHE A 60 -5.62 9.43 4.20
N LYS A 61 -5.47 8.40 3.35
CA LYS A 61 -6.49 8.02 2.36
C LYS A 61 -7.80 7.55 3.00
N SER A 62 -7.73 6.96 4.20
CA SER A 62 -8.89 6.40 4.91
C SER A 62 -9.97 7.40 5.34
N GLY A 63 -9.67 8.70 5.33
CA GLY A 63 -10.55 9.74 5.88
C GLY A 63 -11.88 9.96 5.15
N ASP A 64 -11.92 9.78 3.83
CA ASP A 64 -13.10 10.02 2.99
C ASP A 64 -13.15 9.06 1.78
N ILE A 65 -13.80 7.91 1.99
CA ILE A 65 -13.85 6.81 1.01
C ILE A 65 -15.30 6.57 0.59
N GLY A 66 -15.58 6.73 -0.70
CA GLY A 66 -16.84 6.29 -1.33
C GLY A 66 -16.82 4.79 -1.66
N VAL A 67 -18.00 4.20 -1.89
CA VAL A 67 -18.16 2.74 -2.17
C VAL A 67 -17.28 2.23 -3.32
N SER A 68 -17.09 3.04 -4.37
CA SER A 68 -16.22 2.68 -5.50
C SER A 68 -14.74 2.60 -5.12
N LEU A 69 -14.28 3.43 -4.18
CA LEU A 69 -12.91 3.39 -3.68
C LEU A 69 -12.72 2.20 -2.72
N PHE A 70 -13.75 1.88 -1.92
CA PHE A 70 -13.76 0.67 -1.09
C PHE A 70 -13.54 -0.62 -1.91
N LEU A 71 -14.30 -0.82 -3.00
CA LEU A 71 -14.13 -2.00 -3.85
C LEU A 71 -12.73 -2.04 -4.50
N LEU A 72 -12.21 -0.89 -4.91
CA LEU A 72 -10.86 -0.80 -5.46
C LEU A 72 -9.81 -1.16 -4.40
N ASP A 73 -9.94 -0.66 -3.17
CA ASP A 73 -9.05 -1.00 -2.06
C ASP A 73 -9.08 -2.50 -1.75
N VAL A 74 -10.27 -3.11 -1.67
CA VAL A 74 -10.39 -4.57 -1.46
C VAL A 74 -9.72 -5.36 -2.58
N ILE A 75 -10.01 -5.05 -3.85
CA ILE A 75 -9.43 -5.76 -4.99
C ILE A 75 -7.91 -5.61 -5.00
N THR A 76 -7.42 -4.39 -4.79
CA THR A 76 -5.99 -4.10 -4.81
C THR A 76 -5.26 -4.70 -3.62
N SER A 77 -5.88 -4.79 -2.44
CA SER A 77 -5.34 -5.54 -1.30
C SER A 77 -5.21 -7.03 -1.59
N VAL A 78 -6.24 -7.65 -2.19
CA VAL A 78 -6.18 -9.07 -2.56
C VAL A 78 -5.09 -9.32 -3.61
N VAL A 79 -5.03 -8.50 -4.66
CA VAL A 79 -3.99 -8.61 -5.70
C VAL A 79 -2.61 -8.40 -5.10
N GLY A 80 -2.43 -7.37 -4.25
CA GLY A 80 -1.17 -7.10 -3.57
C GLY A 80 -0.71 -8.27 -2.70
N LEU A 81 -1.63 -8.91 -1.95
CA LEU A 81 -1.35 -10.08 -1.13
C LEU A 81 -0.92 -11.28 -1.98
N VAL A 82 -1.61 -11.54 -3.10
CA VAL A 82 -1.25 -12.61 -4.03
C VAL A 82 0.16 -12.38 -4.60
N VAL A 83 0.46 -11.17 -5.06
CA VAL A 83 1.79 -10.81 -5.58
C VAL A 83 2.86 -10.92 -4.51
N ALA A 84 2.60 -10.45 -3.29
CA ALA A 84 3.51 -10.58 -2.15
C ALA A 84 3.83 -12.05 -1.86
N THR A 85 2.80 -12.90 -1.89
CA THR A 85 2.92 -14.34 -1.67
C THR A 85 3.76 -14.98 -2.77
N ILE A 86 3.48 -14.69 -4.04
CA ILE A 86 4.29 -15.19 -5.17
C ILE A 86 5.76 -14.79 -5.01
N LEU A 87 6.02 -13.53 -4.66
CA LEU A 87 7.39 -13.04 -4.48
C LEU A 87 8.10 -13.74 -3.31
N LEU A 88 7.41 -13.96 -2.20
CA LEU A 88 7.95 -14.70 -1.05
C LEU A 88 8.28 -16.15 -1.43
N CYS A 89 7.34 -16.83 -2.08
CA CYS A 89 7.50 -18.21 -2.56
C CYS A 89 8.68 -18.32 -3.54
N TYR A 90 8.81 -17.37 -4.46
CA TYR A 90 9.92 -17.31 -5.41
C TYR A 90 11.28 -17.15 -4.70
N LEU A 91 11.36 -16.26 -3.71
CA LEU A 91 12.58 -16.04 -2.93
C LEU A 91 13.01 -17.26 -2.14
N VAL A 92 12.04 -17.93 -1.50
CA VAL A 92 12.32 -19.08 -0.62
C VAL A 92 12.60 -20.35 -1.41
N TRP A 93 11.80 -20.65 -2.44
CA TRP A 93 11.85 -21.95 -3.10
C TRP A 93 12.64 -21.97 -4.41
N GLU A 94 12.70 -20.87 -5.14
CA GLU A 94 13.43 -20.84 -6.42
C GLU A 94 14.85 -20.28 -6.24
N MET A 95 15.00 -19.22 -5.44
CA MET A 95 16.28 -18.55 -5.26
C MET A 95 17.10 -19.07 -4.08
N ASP A 96 16.50 -19.91 -3.22
CA ASP A 96 17.08 -20.40 -1.96
C ASP A 96 17.74 -19.28 -1.12
N GLN A 97 17.15 -18.08 -1.20
CA GLN A 97 17.74 -16.88 -0.63
C GLN A 97 17.34 -16.77 0.85
N PRO A 98 18.31 -16.57 1.77
CA PRO A 98 17.99 -16.39 3.17
C PRO A 98 17.20 -15.09 3.37
N LEU A 99 15.97 -15.22 3.89
CA LEU A 99 15.12 -14.09 4.22
C LEU A 99 15.72 -13.31 5.39
N THR A 100 16.24 -12.13 5.10
CA THR A 100 16.74 -11.21 6.12
C THR A 100 15.58 -10.55 6.88
N PHE A 101 15.87 -9.91 8.02
CA PHE A 101 14.90 -9.15 8.80
C PHE A 101 14.08 -8.16 7.94
N TYR A 102 14.73 -7.49 6.98
CA TYR A 102 14.10 -6.50 6.11
C TYR A 102 13.03 -7.10 5.20
N HIS A 103 13.23 -8.34 4.72
CA HIS A 103 12.21 -9.05 3.95
C HIS A 103 10.97 -9.29 4.80
N TRP A 104 11.17 -9.89 5.98
CA TRP A 104 10.09 -10.17 6.93
C TRP A 104 9.34 -8.91 7.34
N PHE A 105 10.07 -7.82 7.59
CA PHE A 105 9.47 -6.54 7.93
C PHE A 105 8.65 -5.96 6.76
N GLY A 106 9.17 -6.01 5.54
CA GLY A 106 8.44 -5.59 4.33
C GLY A 106 7.16 -6.41 4.11
N TYR A 107 7.24 -7.73 4.25
CA TYR A 107 6.07 -8.61 4.16
C TYR A 107 5.06 -8.39 5.29
N ALA A 108 5.52 -8.11 6.51
CA ALA A 108 4.65 -7.79 7.63
C ALA A 108 3.87 -6.49 7.39
N ILE A 109 4.51 -5.46 6.83
CA ILE A 109 3.82 -4.21 6.46
C ILE A 109 2.81 -4.47 5.35
N LEU A 110 3.19 -5.22 4.31
CA LEU A 110 2.26 -5.59 3.22
C LEU A 110 1.04 -6.32 3.77
N LEU A 111 1.26 -7.33 4.62
CA LEU A 111 0.16 -8.07 5.26
C LEU A 111 -0.71 -7.13 6.10
N GLY A 112 -0.09 -6.30 6.94
CA GLY A 112 -0.77 -5.31 7.76
C GLY A 112 -1.66 -4.39 6.93
N ASP A 113 -1.13 -3.81 5.85
CA ASP A 113 -1.90 -2.92 4.99
C ASP A 113 -3.04 -3.65 4.26
N THR A 114 -2.81 -4.86 3.75
CA THR A 114 -3.87 -5.65 3.10
C THR A 114 -5.03 -6.00 4.01
N ILE A 115 -4.84 -5.92 5.33
CA ILE A 115 -5.90 -6.07 6.33
C ILE A 115 -6.49 -4.71 6.71
N LEU A 116 -5.64 -3.73 7.00
CA LEU A 116 -6.04 -2.42 7.51
C LEU A 116 -6.76 -1.58 6.46
N SER A 117 -6.34 -1.64 5.19
CA SER A 117 -6.94 -0.86 4.10
C SER A 117 -8.40 -1.26 3.84
N PRO A 118 -8.74 -2.56 3.65
CA PRO A 118 -10.13 -2.99 3.56
C PRO A 118 -10.94 -2.70 4.83
N PHE A 119 -10.34 -2.86 6.01
CA PHE A 119 -11.03 -2.60 7.27
C PHE A 119 -11.42 -1.13 7.44
N ASN A 120 -10.49 -0.21 7.12
CA ASN A 120 -10.73 1.22 7.15
C ASN A 120 -11.78 1.64 6.13
N ALA A 121 -11.66 1.13 4.90
CA ALA A 121 -12.62 1.42 3.85
C ALA A 121 -14.03 0.86 4.18
N PHE A 122 -14.12 -0.31 4.82
CA PHE A 122 -15.38 -0.88 5.32
C PHE A 122 -16.01 -0.01 6.41
N ARG A 123 -15.23 0.42 7.41
CA ARG A 123 -15.71 1.32 8.47
C ARG A 123 -16.25 2.63 7.91
N THR A 124 -15.55 3.22 6.94
CA THR A 124 -15.99 4.45 6.28
C THR A 124 -17.26 4.23 5.45
N ALA A 125 -17.37 3.09 4.77
CA ALA A 125 -18.60 2.71 4.06
C ALA A 125 -19.80 2.58 5.01
N LEU A 126 -19.66 1.87 6.13
CA LEU A 126 -20.72 1.75 7.16
C LEU A 126 -21.19 3.11 7.69
N ARG A 127 -20.25 4.02 7.95
CA ARG A 127 -20.55 5.41 8.35
C ARG A 127 -21.35 6.13 7.27
N ASN A 128 -20.94 5.99 6.00
CA ASN A 128 -21.57 6.65 4.86
C ASN A 128 -22.94 6.06 4.49
N PHE A 129 -23.20 4.79 4.81
CA PHE A 129 -24.52 4.16 4.66
C PHE A 129 -25.52 4.56 5.76
N GLY A 130 -25.16 5.43 6.69
CA GLY A 130 -26.07 5.88 7.76
C GLY A 130 -26.34 4.83 8.84
N VAL A 131 -25.65 3.69 8.82
CA VAL A 131 -25.74 2.65 9.87
C VAL A 131 -24.87 3.01 11.09
N GLY A 132 -24.16 4.15 11.04
CA GLY A 132 -23.35 4.69 12.14
C GLY A 132 -24.05 5.76 13.00
N SER A 133 -25.36 5.97 12.86
CA SER A 133 -26.14 6.90 13.71
C SER A 133 -27.16 6.16 14.58
N ILE A 134 -26.67 5.21 15.38
CA ILE A 134 -27.32 4.79 16.63
C ILE A 134 -26.23 4.78 17.71
#